data_AF-A0A9E5N527-F1
#
_entry.id   AF-A0A9E5N527-F1
#
_cell.length_a   1.000
_cell.length_b   1.000
_cell.length_c   1.000
_cell.angle_alpha   90.00
_cell.angle_beta   90.00
_cell.angle_gamma   90.00
#
_symmetry.space_group_name_H-M   'P 1'
#
loop_
_entity.id
_entity.type
_entity.pdbx_description
1 polymer ?
#
loop_
_entity_poly.entity_id
_entity_poly.type
_entity_poly.pdbx_seq_one_letter_code
_entity_poly.pdbx_strand_id
1 'polypeptide(L)'
;MNLALLPVTPKLLPLFVAIPLGSAFIVSLLGKKLRGFADTFSNLATLSLLSFSLLSLLLIKQSGTVVYKIGGWIPPIGICMVLDSLTGFMLITVNLIAFLVTIYCISYMEQYTDKWKFYTLFLLMLAGMNGVIVTGDMFNLFVFLEIGAISSYALVAFGVEHEEL
;
A
#
# COMPACT_ATOMS: atom_id res chain seq x y z
N MET A 1 -21.67 -24.40 3.08
CA MET A 1 -21.35 -23.05 3.62
C MET A 1 -21.10 -22.14 2.42
N ASN A 2 -22.08 -21.33 2.05
CA ASN A 2 -22.08 -20.53 0.81
C ASN A 2 -20.96 -19.47 0.85
N LEU A 3 -19.90 -19.67 0.07
CA LEU A 3 -18.86 -18.67 -0.22
C LEU A 3 -19.36 -17.45 -1.03
N ALA A 4 -20.67 -17.37 -1.30
CA ALA A 4 -21.31 -16.30 -2.07
C ALA A 4 -21.62 -15.03 -1.26
N LEU A 5 -21.29 -14.98 0.05
CA LEU A 5 -21.64 -13.88 0.95
C LEU A 5 -20.47 -12.97 1.39
N LEU A 6 -19.25 -13.17 0.90
CA LEU A 6 -18.32 -12.05 0.90
C LEU A 6 -18.64 -11.21 -0.33
N PRO A 7 -19.13 -9.96 -0.18
CA PRO A 7 -19.22 -9.03 -1.28
C PRO A 7 -17.78 -8.61 -1.61
N VAL A 8 -17.01 -9.50 -2.24
CA VAL A 8 -15.71 -9.18 -2.78
C VAL A 8 -16.02 -8.28 -3.98
N THR A 9 -16.23 -7.01 -3.68
CA THR A 9 -16.74 -6.02 -4.61
C THR A 9 -15.56 -5.38 -5.31
N PRO A 10 -15.77 -4.86 -6.54
CA PRO A 10 -14.77 -4.02 -7.22
C PRO A 10 -14.27 -2.84 -6.37
N LYS A 11 -14.99 -2.47 -5.30
CA LYS A 11 -14.61 -1.47 -4.30
C LYS A 11 -13.39 -1.85 -3.46
N LEU A 12 -12.85 -3.06 -3.62
CA LEU A 12 -11.58 -3.48 -3.00
C LEU A 12 -10.36 -2.74 -3.59
N LEU A 13 -10.38 -2.43 -4.89
CA LEU A 13 -9.22 -1.86 -5.59
C LEU A 13 -8.73 -0.53 -4.98
N PRO A 14 -9.61 0.45 -4.69
CA PRO A 14 -9.18 1.69 -4.03
C PRO A 14 -8.48 1.48 -2.69
N LEU A 15 -8.79 0.39 -1.96
CA LEU A 15 -8.24 0.15 -0.62
C LEU A 15 -6.73 -0.14 -0.66
N PHE A 16 -6.21 -0.69 -1.77
CA PHE A 16 -4.77 -0.93 -1.93
C PHE A 16 -3.94 0.37 -1.92
N VAL A 17 -4.57 1.51 -2.23
CA VAL A 17 -3.95 2.84 -2.20
C VAL A 17 -4.37 3.61 -0.95
N ALA A 18 -5.67 3.58 -0.61
CA ALA A 18 -6.21 4.35 0.50
C ALA A 18 -5.67 3.91 1.87
N ILE A 19 -5.49 2.60 2.09
CA ILE A 19 -4.95 2.07 3.35
C ILE A 19 -3.52 2.55 3.59
N PRO A 20 -2.55 2.35 2.67
CA PRO A 20 -1.17 2.78 2.93
C PRO A 20 -1.04 4.31 2.98
N LEU A 21 -1.78 5.08 2.16
CA LEU A 21 -1.80 6.55 2.26
C LEU A 21 -2.37 7.03 3.61
N GLY A 22 -3.53 6.52 4.00
CA GLY A 22 -4.15 6.86 5.27
C GLY A 22 -3.28 6.44 6.44
N SER A 23 -2.61 5.30 6.33
CA SER A 23 -1.71 4.81 7.37
C SER A 23 -0.45 5.65 7.49
N ALA A 24 0.15 6.06 6.37
CA ALA A 24 1.27 6.99 6.39
C ALA A 24 0.88 8.31 7.08
N PHE A 25 -0.29 8.87 6.76
CA PHE A 25 -0.77 10.09 7.38
C PHE A 25 -0.98 9.94 8.90
N ILE A 26 -1.62 8.85 9.33
CA ILE A 26 -1.86 8.56 10.76
C ILE A 26 -0.55 8.34 11.51
N VAL A 27 0.40 7.58 10.94
CA VAL A 27 1.72 7.34 11.53
C VAL A 27 2.52 8.64 11.61
N SER A 28 2.45 9.50 10.61
CA SER A 28 3.11 10.82 10.63
C SER A 28 2.60 11.71 11.77
N LEU A 29 1.30 11.70 12.03
CA LEU A 29 0.68 12.53 13.08
C LEU A 29 0.90 11.98 14.50
N LEU A 30 0.74 10.66 14.69
CA LEU A 30 0.69 10.04 16.02
C LEU A 30 1.98 9.29 16.40
N GLY A 31 2.79 8.90 15.41
CA GLY A 31 3.98 8.06 15.60
C GLY A 31 5.07 8.73 16.43
N LYS A 32 5.16 10.07 16.41
CA LYS A 32 6.08 10.82 17.28
C LYS A 32 5.67 10.78 18.76
N LYS A 33 4.37 10.73 19.04
CA LYS A 33 3.84 10.88 20.41
C LYS A 33 3.66 9.55 21.14
N LEU A 34 3.35 8.47 20.40
CA LEU A 34 3.05 7.16 20.96
C LEU A 34 4.16 6.17 20.60
N ARG A 35 4.99 5.79 21.59
CA ARG A 35 6.02 4.75 21.41
C ARG A 35 5.36 3.43 20.99
N GLY A 36 5.92 2.78 19.96
CA GLY A 36 5.44 1.50 19.42
C GLY A 36 4.17 1.58 18.53
N PHE A 37 3.48 2.73 18.49
CA PHE A 37 2.28 2.89 17.65
C PHE A 37 2.58 2.73 16.17
N ALA A 38 3.70 3.30 15.70
CA ALA A 38 4.12 3.19 14.31
C ALA A 38 4.33 1.72 13.89
N ASP A 39 4.90 0.89 14.77
CA ASP A 39 5.15 -0.53 14.51
C ASP A 39 3.84 -1.31 14.39
N THR A 40 2.99 -1.23 15.41
CA THR A 40 1.75 -1.99 15.45
C THR A 40 0.82 -1.57 14.31
N PHE A 41 0.71 -0.27 14.06
CA PHE A 41 -0.19 0.26 13.04
C PHE A 41 0.30 -0.07 11.63
N SER A 42 1.60 0.07 11.36
CA SER A 42 2.15 -0.26 10.03
C SER A 42 2.07 -1.75 9.73
N ASN A 43 2.33 -2.62 10.72
CA ASN A 43 2.16 -4.07 10.55
C ASN A 43 0.70 -4.46 10.34
N LEU A 44 -0.24 -3.83 11.04
CA LEU A 44 -1.67 -4.07 10.83
C LEU A 44 -2.09 -3.62 9.42
N ALA A 45 -1.59 -2.48 8.96
CA ALA A 45 -1.86 -1.97 7.61
C ALA A 45 -1.32 -2.93 6.53
N THR A 46 -0.06 -3.35 6.61
CA THR A 46 0.53 -4.28 5.63
C THR A 46 -0.09 -5.67 5.67
N LEU A 47 -0.46 -6.16 6.86
CA LEU A 47 -1.22 -7.42 7.00
C LEU A 47 -2.61 -7.34 6.35
N SER A 48 -3.31 -6.21 6.53
CA SER A 48 -4.61 -6.00 5.89
C SER A 48 -4.50 -5.99 4.37
N LEU A 49 -3.46 -5.34 3.82
CA LEU A 49 -3.18 -5.31 2.39
C LEU A 49 -2.84 -6.69 1.83
N LEU A 50 -2.03 -7.47 2.55
CA LEU A 50 -1.73 -8.86 2.18
C LEU A 50 -3.02 -9.69 2.17
N SER A 51 -3.87 -9.55 3.17
CA SER A 51 -5.16 -10.23 3.25
C SER A 51 -6.07 -9.86 2.07
N PHE A 52 -6.14 -8.57 1.72
CA PHE A 52 -6.89 -8.10 0.56
C PHE A 52 -6.30 -8.59 -0.77
N SER A 53 -4.98 -8.69 -0.89
CA SER A 53 -4.33 -9.23 -2.09
C SER A 53 -4.70 -10.71 -2.32
N LEU A 54 -4.76 -11.50 -1.25
CA LEU A 54 -5.21 -12.90 -1.32
C LEU A 54 -6.71 -13.00 -1.67
N LEU A 55 -7.54 -12.13 -1.09
CA LEU A 55 -8.97 -12.07 -1.44
C LEU A 55 -9.21 -11.66 -2.90
N SER A 56 -8.33 -10.84 -3.48
CA SER A 56 -8.41 -10.41 -4.88
C SER A 56 -8.31 -11.57 -5.88
N LEU A 57 -7.62 -12.67 -5.51
CA LEU A 57 -7.55 -13.88 -6.34
C LEU A 57 -8.92 -14.55 -6.51
N LEU A 58 -9.76 -14.51 -5.48
CA LEU A 58 -11.11 -15.07 -5.55
C LEU A 58 -11.97 -14.28 -6.54
N LEU A 59 -11.81 -12.95 -6.57
CA LEU A 59 -12.43 -12.03 -7.52
C LEU A 59 -12.03 -12.38 -8.96
N ILE A 60 -10.72 -12.50 -9.20
CA ILE A 60 -10.16 -12.82 -10.53
C ILE A 60 -10.67 -14.20 -11.00
N LYS A 61 -10.68 -15.20 -10.12
CA LYS A 61 -11.15 -16.55 -10.45
C LYS A 61 -12.63 -16.59 -10.84
N GLN A 62 -13.47 -15.75 -10.25
CA GLN A 62 -14.91 -15.71 -10.53
C GLN A 62 -15.27 -14.84 -11.74
N SER A 63 -14.64 -13.67 -11.87
CA SER A 63 -15.07 -12.62 -12.80
C SER A 63 -14.07 -12.36 -13.94
N GLY A 64 -12.91 -13.03 -13.94
CA GLY A 64 -11.83 -12.72 -14.88
C GLY A 64 -11.21 -11.35 -14.59
N THR A 65 -11.15 -10.49 -15.60
CA THR A 65 -10.63 -9.12 -15.45
C THR A 65 -11.71 -8.19 -14.89
N VAL A 66 -11.39 -7.49 -13.81
CA VAL A 66 -12.29 -6.56 -13.13
C VAL A 66 -11.83 -5.13 -13.37
N VAL A 67 -12.73 -4.28 -13.87
CA VAL A 67 -12.47 -2.84 -14.07
C VAL A 67 -13.36 -2.04 -13.14
N TYR A 68 -12.73 -1.29 -12.23
CA TYR A 68 -13.39 -0.38 -11.31
C TYR A 68 -13.23 1.07 -11.76
N LYS A 69 -14.34 1.76 -11.97
CA LYS A 69 -14.38 3.18 -12.32
C LYS A 69 -14.62 4.01 -11.06
N ILE A 70 -13.64 4.82 -10.67
CA ILE A 70 -13.79 5.70 -9.50
C ILE A 70 -14.80 6.80 -9.84
N GLY A 71 -15.77 7.01 -8.95
CA GLY A 71 -16.76 8.09 -9.07
C GLY A 71 -17.78 7.92 -10.20
N GLY A 72 -17.78 6.78 -10.91
CA GLY A 72 -18.76 6.49 -11.97
C GLY A 72 -18.51 7.23 -13.29
N TRP A 73 -17.41 7.97 -13.41
CA TRP A 73 -17.04 8.68 -14.63
C TRP A 73 -16.63 7.68 -15.72
N ILE A 74 -17.08 7.92 -16.95
CA ILE A 74 -16.75 7.08 -18.11
C ILE A 74 -15.37 7.52 -18.63
N PRO A 75 -14.50 6.60 -19.06
CA PRO A 75 -13.26 6.95 -19.76
C PRO A 75 -13.53 7.90 -20.94
N PRO A 76 -12.65 8.89 -21.24
CA PRO A 76 -11.26 9.03 -20.77
C PRO A 76 -11.06 9.93 -19.54
N ILE A 77 -12.12 10.56 -19.01
CA ILE A 77 -12.02 11.56 -17.92
C ILE A 77 -12.05 10.89 -16.53
N GLY A 78 -12.48 9.63 -16.45
CA GLY A 78 -12.59 8.86 -15.20
C GLY A 78 -11.35 8.06 -14.85
N ILE A 79 -11.04 7.96 -13.55
CA ILE A 79 -9.98 7.09 -13.03
C ILE A 79 -10.46 5.64 -13.09
N CYS A 80 -9.68 4.80 -13.77
CA CYS A 80 -9.95 3.38 -13.88
C CYS A 80 -8.89 2.59 -13.12
N MET A 81 -9.33 1.65 -12.29
CA MET A 81 -8.46 0.66 -11.69
C MET A 81 -8.81 -0.72 -12.26
N VAL A 82 -7.78 -1.47 -12.62
CA VAL A 82 -7.90 -2.76 -13.30
C VAL A 82 -7.29 -3.83 -12.39
N LEU A 83 -7.99 -4.94 -12.26
CA LEU A 83 -7.53 -6.14 -11.58
C LEU A 83 -7.63 -7.30 -12.54
N ASP A 84 -6.48 -7.74 -13.05
CA ASP A 84 -6.32 -8.96 -13.81
C ASP A 84 -5.39 -9.95 -13.06
N SER A 85 -5.07 -11.08 -13.70
CA SER A 85 -4.19 -12.09 -13.12
C SER A 85 -2.77 -11.58 -12.83
N LEU A 86 -2.25 -10.66 -13.65
CA LEU A 86 -0.92 -10.08 -13.47
C LEU A 86 -0.93 -9.07 -12.31
N THR A 87 -1.91 -8.17 -12.27
CA THR A 87 -2.15 -7.25 -11.15
C THR A 87 -2.27 -8.02 -9.84
N GLY A 88 -3.07 -9.09 -9.81
CA GLY A 88 -3.24 -9.92 -8.61
C GLY A 88 -1.93 -10.54 -8.13
N PHE A 89 -1.13 -11.10 -9.04
CA PHE A 89 0.18 -11.66 -8.72
C PHE A 89 1.17 -10.60 -8.19
N MET A 90 1.22 -9.43 -8.83
CA MET A 90 2.09 -8.32 -8.43
C MET A 90 1.68 -7.77 -7.06
N LEU A 91 0.38 -7.60 -6.80
CA LEU A 91 -0.13 -7.15 -5.50
C LEU A 91 0.27 -8.09 -4.37
N ILE A 92 0.15 -9.41 -4.57
CA ILE A 92 0.54 -10.39 -3.55
C ILE A 92 2.04 -10.28 -3.28
N THR A 93 2.84 -10.23 -4.34
CA THR A 93 4.30 -10.18 -4.23
C THR A 93 4.75 -8.94 -3.45
N VAL A 94 4.26 -7.76 -3.85
CA VAL A 94 4.63 -6.49 -3.19
C VAL A 94 4.13 -6.43 -1.76
N ASN A 95 2.87 -6.80 -1.50
CA ASN A 95 2.31 -6.73 -0.14
C ASN A 95 2.89 -7.80 0.80
N LEU A 96 3.29 -8.96 0.28
CA LEU A 96 4.01 -9.97 1.07
C LEU A 96 5.39 -9.46 1.49
N ILE A 97 6.16 -8.93 0.55
CA ILE A 97 7.48 -8.33 0.86
C ILE A 97 7.28 -7.18 1.86
N ALA A 98 6.30 -6.31 1.62
CA ALA A 98 6.05 -5.18 2.50
C ALA A 98 5.71 -5.61 3.94
N PHE A 99 4.90 -6.66 4.11
CA PHE A 99 4.59 -7.22 5.42
C PHE A 99 5.82 -7.81 6.11
N LEU A 100 6.66 -8.55 5.39
CA LEU A 100 7.90 -9.09 5.93
C LEU A 100 8.88 -7.97 6.34
N VAL A 101 8.98 -6.91 5.53
CA VAL A 101 9.80 -5.74 5.85
C VAL A 101 9.29 -5.05 7.12
N THR A 102 7.98 -4.84 7.27
CA THR A 102 7.46 -4.17 8.49
C THR A 102 7.69 -4.98 9.75
N ILE A 103 7.67 -6.32 9.67
CA ILE A 103 8.03 -7.22 10.78
C ILE A 103 9.52 -7.09 11.11
N TYR A 104 10.39 -7.16 10.09
CA TYR A 104 11.83 -7.06 10.26
C TYR A 104 12.24 -5.73 10.90
N CYS A 105 11.63 -4.63 10.44
CA CYS A 105 11.89 -3.29 10.94
C CYS A 105 11.52 -3.09 12.42
N ILE A 106 10.69 -3.95 13.02
CA ILE A 106 10.37 -3.86 14.46
C ILE A 106 11.66 -3.88 15.27
N SER A 107 12.54 -4.86 15.03
CA SER A 107 13.81 -4.98 15.77
C SER A 107 14.92 -4.15 15.13
N TYR A 108 15.01 -4.14 13.79
CA TYR A 108 16.11 -3.44 13.11
C TYR A 108 16.10 -1.92 13.34
N MET A 109 14.92 -1.32 13.47
CA MET A 109 14.79 0.13 13.61
C MET A 109 14.72 0.60 15.07
N GLU A 110 14.92 -0.27 16.06
CA GLU A 110 15.02 0.12 17.48
C GLU A 110 16.27 0.96 17.80
N GLN A 111 17.32 0.81 17.00
CA GLN A 111 18.57 1.57 17.13
C GLN A 111 18.49 3.00 16.59
N TYR A 112 17.44 3.34 15.82
CA TYR A 112 17.25 4.66 15.21
C TYR A 112 16.22 5.49 15.98
N THR A 113 16.44 6.79 16.10
CA THR A 113 15.63 7.67 16.96
C THR A 113 14.29 8.02 16.31
N ASP A 114 14.25 8.08 14.97
CA ASP A 114 13.10 8.53 14.20
C ASP A 114 12.41 7.43 13.37
N LYS A 115 12.25 6.24 13.97
CA LYS A 115 11.55 5.08 13.38
C LYS A 115 10.19 5.40 12.74
N TRP A 116 9.43 6.33 13.31
CA TRP A 116 8.11 6.75 12.78
C TRP A 116 8.19 7.45 11.42
N LYS A 117 9.28 8.18 11.12
CA LYS A 117 9.52 8.80 9.81
C LYS A 117 9.74 7.73 8.74
N PHE A 118 10.54 6.70 9.06
CA PHE A 118 10.74 5.55 8.19
C PHE A 118 9.41 4.88 7.82
N TYR A 119 8.58 4.52 8.81
CA TYR A 119 7.29 3.88 8.52
C TYR A 119 6.36 4.77 7.69
N THR A 120 6.37 6.08 7.91
CA THR A 120 5.61 7.03 7.11
C THR A 120 6.04 6.98 5.65
N LEU A 121 7.34 7.11 5.37
CA LEU A 121 7.87 7.10 4.01
C LEU A 121 7.71 5.72 3.34
N PHE A 122 7.88 4.65 4.11
CA PHE A 122 7.68 3.28 3.64
C PHE A 122 6.24 3.03 3.22
N LEU A 123 5.25 3.48 4.01
CA LEU A 123 3.84 3.36 3.68
C LEU A 123 3.46 4.24 2.47
N LEU A 124 4.04 5.44 2.31
CA LEU A 124 3.86 6.25 1.10
C LEU A 124 4.44 5.56 -0.15
N MET A 125 5.63 4.97 -0.04
CA MET A 125 6.23 4.19 -1.12
C MET A 125 5.33 3.01 -1.50
N LEU A 126 4.81 2.28 -0.50
CA LEU A 126 3.88 1.16 -0.71
C LEU A 126 2.58 1.60 -1.38
N ALA A 127 2.05 2.77 -1.04
CA ALA A 127 0.90 3.36 -1.72
C ALA A 127 1.17 3.63 -3.20
N GLY A 128 2.34 4.21 -3.51
CA GLY A 128 2.79 4.43 -4.88
C GLY A 128 2.91 3.11 -5.65
N MET A 129 3.59 2.11 -5.09
CA MET A 129 3.75 0.79 -5.72
C MET A 129 2.41 0.10 -5.98
N ASN A 130 1.53 0.03 -4.99
CA ASN A 130 0.20 -0.55 -5.16
C ASN A 130 -0.63 0.23 -6.18
N GLY A 131 -0.53 1.55 -6.19
CA GLY A 131 -1.21 2.42 -7.16
C GLY A 131 -0.77 2.16 -8.61
N VAL A 132 0.53 2.03 -8.86
CA VAL A 132 1.09 1.68 -10.18
C VAL A 132 0.56 0.32 -10.66
N ILE A 133 0.42 -0.64 -9.74
CA ILE A 133 -0.04 -2.00 -10.09
C ILE A 133 -1.51 -2.02 -10.49
N VAL A 134 -2.38 -1.25 -9.81
CA VAL A 134 -3.84 -1.31 -10.01
C VAL A 134 -4.39 -0.28 -10.98
N THR A 135 -3.62 0.74 -11.37
CA THR A 135 -4.13 1.79 -12.26
C THR A 135 -4.28 1.30 -13.71
N GLY A 136 -5.33 1.74 -14.38
CA GLY A 136 -5.60 1.49 -15.79
C GLY A 136 -5.38 2.70 -16.70
N ASP A 137 -4.86 3.81 -16.17
CA ASP A 137 -4.68 5.05 -16.92
C ASP A 137 -3.28 5.66 -16.73
N MET A 138 -2.77 6.32 -17.78
CA MET A 138 -1.38 6.83 -17.80
C MET A 138 -1.16 8.00 -16.84
N PHE A 139 -2.20 8.79 -16.54
CA PHE A 139 -2.08 9.93 -15.65
C PHE A 139 -1.86 9.46 -14.21
N ASN A 140 -2.71 8.56 -13.70
CA ASN A 140 -2.52 8.02 -12.35
C ASN A 140 -1.29 7.13 -12.26
N LEU A 141 -0.91 6.44 -13.33
CA LEU A 141 0.38 5.73 -13.39
C LEU A 141 1.55 6.68 -13.12
N PHE A 142 1.59 7.83 -13.79
CA PHE A 142 2.61 8.86 -13.53
C PHE A 142 2.54 9.37 -12.08
N VAL A 143 1.36 9.72 -11.58
CA VAL A 143 1.20 10.22 -10.20
C VAL A 143 1.69 9.20 -9.16
N PHE A 144 1.34 7.92 -9.32
CA PHE A 144 1.78 6.88 -8.40
C PHE A 144 3.28 6.57 -8.51
N LEU A 145 3.86 6.66 -9.71
CA LEU A 145 5.31 6.57 -9.89
C LEU A 145 6.03 7.70 -9.14
N GLU A 146 5.55 8.94 -9.23
CA GLU A 146 6.14 10.09 -8.53
C GLU A 146 6.02 9.96 -7.01
N ILE A 147 4.87 9.52 -6.49
CA ILE A 147 4.69 9.24 -5.06
C ILE A 147 5.70 8.18 -4.61
N GLY A 148 5.85 7.09 -5.37
CA GLY A 148 6.82 6.04 -5.09
C GLY A 148 8.27 6.53 -5.15
N ALA A 149 8.62 7.33 -6.16
CA ALA A 149 9.97 7.84 -6.38
C ALA A 149 10.40 8.83 -5.29
N ILE A 150 9.57 9.83 -4.99
CA ILE A 150 9.89 10.81 -3.94
C ILE A 150 10.02 10.12 -2.57
N SER A 151 9.15 9.15 -2.28
CA SER A 151 9.21 8.38 -1.04
C SER A 151 10.46 7.51 -0.95
N SER A 152 10.85 6.86 -2.05
CA SER A 152 12.05 6.01 -2.08
C SER A 152 13.33 6.84 -1.99
N TYR A 153 13.41 8.01 -2.64
CA TYR A 153 14.55 8.93 -2.48
C TYR A 153 14.68 9.42 -1.04
N ALA A 154 13.58 9.76 -0.39
CA ALA A 154 13.57 10.13 1.02
C ALA A 154 13.97 8.97 1.94
N LEU A 155 13.58 7.73 1.63
CA LEU A 155 14.01 6.53 2.36
C LEU A 155 15.51 6.25 2.18
N VAL A 156 16.07 6.46 1.00
CA VAL A 156 17.51 6.28 0.76
C VAL A 156 18.32 7.34 1.52
N ALA A 157 17.79 8.56 1.65
CA ALA A 157 18.39 9.63 2.45
C ALA A 157 18.13 9.50 3.96
N PHE A 158 17.29 8.55 4.40
CA PHE A 158 17.00 8.32 5.81
C PHE A 158 18.21 7.68 6.51
N GLY A 159 18.57 8.18 7.70
CA GLY A 159 19.70 7.67 8.50
C GLY A 159 21.08 8.22 8.13
N VAL A 160 21.16 9.32 7.36
CA VAL A 160 22.42 9.96 6.94
C VAL A 160 22.88 11.06 7.94
N GLU A 161 22.09 11.39 8.96
CA GLU A 161 22.50 12.37 9.98
C GLU A 161 23.53 11.78 10.95
N HIS A 162 24.56 12.59 11.27
CA HIS A 162 25.69 12.26 12.14
C HIS A 162 25.31 11.85 13.59
N GLU A 163 24.03 11.91 13.97
CA GLU A 163 23.52 11.59 15.31
C GLU A 163 22.93 10.17 15.43
N GLU A 164 22.89 9.36 14.36
CA GLU A 164 22.28 8.02 14.38
C GLU A 164 23.29 6.84 14.25
N LEU A 165 24.59 7.09 14.53
CA LEU A 165 25.63 6.05 14.76
C LEU A 165 26.17 6.16 16.18
#